data_AF-A0A1F3CEU6-F1
#
_entry.id   AF-A0A1F3CEU6-F1
#
_cell.length_a   1.000
_cell.length_b   1.000
_cell.length_c   1.000
_cell.angle_alpha   90.00
_cell.angle_beta   90.00
_cell.angle_gamma   90.00
#
_symmetry.space_group_name_H-M   'P 1'
#
loop_
_entity.id
_entity.type
_entity.pdbx_description
1 polymer ?
#
loop_
_entity_poly.entity_id
_entity_poly.type
_entity_poly.pdbx_seq_one_letter_code
_entity_poly.pdbx_strand_id
1 'polypeptide(L)'
;MDAFPDGPGYSTWDRALELHVRESGGWMNAHTHLDRANTFAPEYLHHANIDPVGAAGLSLQVKQILVGELHKGLAYRPDNLYTRMRVELERMVAMQQREVTSFIDATPDIGLTAIEQAARLREEYRDRLTLKIAVSPIFGFKNPRVNPDRWDVYRQAAEIADVLGGLPSKDRGEGRVGFDGHVRMIIELGKTLRKPVHFQVDQDNDPREEETEQLVQAVRWLGSPVIPGEAGPTVWAVHAISPSCYDEERFQRLVDNLLAHNVGIISCPTAALSMFQHRPMLAPIHNSIARLLEMMAAGVPVCIGTDNICDIFIPNGDGSVRSEVWVAATALRFYHTMIWAKIGAGLPLNEGDKEWIRQALQRARDAWASVRADLVRAGTNGVRVASAAEADHLLAAR
;
A
#
# COMPACT_ATOMS: atom_id res chain seq x y z
N MET A 1 -20.76 -21.66 17.93
CA MET A 1 -20.74 -22.28 16.59
C MET A 1 -21.33 -21.25 15.66
N ASP A 2 -20.55 -20.24 15.32
CA ASP A 2 -21.03 -19.18 14.44
C ASP A 2 -20.78 -19.61 13.02
N ALA A 3 -21.89 -19.72 12.28
CA ALA A 3 -21.96 -20.24 10.94
C ALA A 3 -20.84 -19.68 10.04
N PHE A 4 -20.32 -20.55 9.18
CA PHE A 4 -19.68 -20.07 7.95
C PHE A 4 -20.61 -19.04 7.30
N PRO A 5 -20.09 -18.04 6.57
CA PRO A 5 -20.95 -17.29 5.67
C PRO A 5 -21.39 -18.27 4.57
N ASP A 6 -22.45 -19.04 4.84
CA ASP A 6 -23.15 -19.89 3.87
C ASP A 6 -24.01 -19.03 2.92
N GLY A 7 -23.57 -17.80 2.67
CA GLY A 7 -24.18 -16.89 1.72
C GLY A 7 -23.76 -17.22 0.29
N PRO A 8 -24.63 -16.93 -0.71
CA PRO A 8 -24.22 -16.98 -2.11
C PRO A 8 -22.99 -16.09 -2.33
N GLY A 9 -21.94 -16.62 -2.94
CA GLY A 9 -20.72 -15.89 -3.28
C GLY A 9 -19.40 -16.36 -2.62
N TYR A 10 -19.45 -17.30 -1.67
CA TYR A 10 -18.23 -17.87 -1.06
C TYR A 10 -17.86 -19.22 -1.69
N SER A 11 -16.69 -19.29 -2.33
CA SER A 11 -16.11 -20.54 -2.82
C SER A 11 -15.57 -21.39 -1.66
N THR A 12 -15.23 -22.65 -1.94
CA THR A 12 -14.53 -23.51 -0.96
C THR A 12 -13.17 -22.94 -0.55
N TRP A 13 -12.51 -22.21 -1.44
CA TRP A 13 -11.27 -21.50 -1.14
C TRP A 13 -11.49 -20.36 -0.15
N ASP A 14 -12.53 -19.53 -0.37
CA ASP A 14 -12.86 -18.42 0.53
C ASP A 14 -13.17 -18.93 1.95
N ARG A 15 -13.91 -20.04 2.05
CA ARG A 15 -14.25 -20.66 3.33
C ARG A 15 -13.01 -21.13 4.08
N ALA A 16 -12.07 -21.78 3.39
CA ALA A 16 -10.82 -22.24 4.00
C ALA A 16 -9.94 -21.06 4.46
N LEU A 17 -9.88 -19.99 3.66
CA LEU A 17 -9.19 -18.76 4.02
C LEU A 17 -9.78 -18.13 5.29
N GLU A 18 -11.10 -17.93 5.34
CA GLU A 18 -11.79 -17.36 6.50
C GLU A 18 -11.56 -18.17 7.78
N LEU A 19 -11.58 -19.50 7.69
CA LEU A 19 -11.32 -20.36 8.84
C LEU A 19 -9.90 -20.14 9.38
N HIS A 20 -8.88 -20.13 8.53
CA HIS A 20 -7.50 -19.90 8.95
C HIS A 20 -7.26 -18.49 9.48
N VAL A 21 -7.95 -17.48 8.96
CA VAL A 21 -7.86 -16.11 9.47
C VAL A 21 -8.43 -16.01 10.87
N ARG A 22 -9.57 -16.65 11.13
CA ARG A 22 -10.16 -16.71 12.48
C ARG A 22 -9.21 -17.39 13.47
N GLU A 23 -8.60 -18.51 13.07
CA GLU A 23 -7.56 -19.18 13.86
C GLU A 23 -6.32 -18.29 14.09
N SER A 24 -6.06 -17.38 13.16
CA SER A 24 -4.98 -16.37 13.22
C SER A 24 -5.38 -15.08 13.96
N GLY A 25 -6.59 -15.02 14.54
CA GLY A 25 -7.07 -13.91 15.36
C GLY A 25 -7.94 -12.87 14.63
N GLY A 26 -8.19 -13.01 13.32
CA GLY A 26 -9.05 -12.13 12.52
C GLY A 26 -8.29 -11.36 11.44
N TRP A 27 -8.95 -10.50 10.68
CA TRP A 27 -8.30 -9.68 9.64
C TRP A 27 -7.62 -8.44 10.24
N MET A 28 -6.45 -8.06 9.72
CA MET A 28 -5.76 -6.80 10.05
C MET A 28 -5.62 -5.95 8.79
N ASN A 29 -6.22 -4.76 8.79
CA ASN A 29 -6.07 -3.80 7.72
C ASN A 29 -4.93 -2.84 8.03
N ALA A 30 -3.76 -3.04 7.41
CA ALA A 30 -2.55 -2.29 7.72
C ALA A 30 -2.52 -0.88 7.11
N HIS A 31 -3.43 -0.56 6.19
CA HIS A 31 -3.46 0.72 5.51
C HIS A 31 -4.83 0.98 4.85
N THR A 32 -5.48 2.09 5.20
CA THR A 32 -6.69 2.60 4.55
C THR A 32 -6.82 4.12 4.70
N HIS A 33 -7.81 4.74 4.04
CA HIS A 33 -8.13 6.18 4.14
C HIS A 33 -9.60 6.41 4.52
N LEU A 34 -9.96 6.26 5.80
CA LEU A 34 -11.36 6.40 6.27
C LEU A 34 -11.89 7.83 6.17
N ASP A 35 -11.03 8.84 6.34
CA ASP A 35 -11.42 10.26 6.26
C ASP A 35 -11.96 10.63 4.87
N ARG A 36 -11.43 10.00 3.82
CA ARG A 36 -11.88 10.16 2.43
C ARG A 36 -12.87 9.08 1.97
N ALA A 37 -13.13 8.05 2.77
CA ALA A 37 -13.97 6.94 2.36
C ALA A 37 -15.40 7.36 2.00
N ASN A 38 -15.98 6.73 0.97
CA ASN A 38 -17.36 6.94 0.54
C ASN A 38 -17.66 8.39 0.06
N THR A 39 -16.72 9.01 -0.67
CA THR A 39 -16.90 10.35 -1.26
C THR A 39 -16.99 10.36 -2.78
N PHE A 40 -17.24 9.22 -3.43
CA PHE A 40 -17.40 9.13 -4.89
C PHE A 40 -18.72 9.74 -5.41
N ALA A 41 -19.67 10.06 -4.54
CA ALA A 41 -20.93 10.67 -4.94
C ALA A 41 -20.74 12.15 -5.35
N PRO A 42 -21.49 12.67 -6.36
CA PRO A 42 -21.28 14.03 -6.88
C PRO A 42 -21.38 15.14 -5.84
N GLU A 43 -22.20 14.99 -4.78
CA GLU A 43 -22.38 16.04 -3.78
C GLU A 43 -21.10 16.45 -3.04
N TYR A 44 -20.07 15.58 -3.01
CA TYR A 44 -18.82 15.85 -2.31
C TYR A 44 -17.87 16.76 -3.08
N LEU A 45 -18.04 16.90 -4.40
CA LEU A 45 -17.17 17.68 -5.28
C LEU A 45 -17.94 18.65 -6.19
N HIS A 46 -19.26 18.70 -6.10
CA HIS A 46 -20.11 19.57 -6.91
C HIS A 46 -19.78 21.06 -6.75
N HIS A 47 -19.38 21.52 -5.56
CA HIS A 47 -18.98 22.93 -5.34
C HIS A 47 -17.76 23.35 -6.15
N ALA A 48 -16.92 22.39 -6.55
CA ALA A 48 -15.74 22.60 -7.38
C ALA A 48 -16.00 22.30 -8.86
N ASN A 49 -17.25 21.96 -9.24
CA ASN A 49 -17.63 21.54 -10.58
C ASN A 49 -16.76 20.36 -11.11
N ILE A 50 -16.45 19.42 -10.22
CA ILE A 50 -15.68 18.21 -10.54
C ILE A 50 -16.63 17.02 -10.55
N ASP A 51 -16.65 16.30 -11.67
CA ASP A 51 -17.30 14.99 -11.76
C ASP A 51 -16.37 13.90 -11.17
N PRO A 52 -16.79 13.19 -10.10
CA PRO A 52 -15.97 12.14 -9.49
C PRO A 52 -15.65 10.99 -10.44
N VAL A 53 -16.52 10.68 -11.40
CA VAL A 53 -16.29 9.61 -12.39
C VAL A 53 -15.11 9.99 -13.30
N GLY A 54 -15.13 11.20 -13.85
CA GLY A 54 -14.00 11.74 -14.61
C GLY A 54 -12.72 11.86 -13.77
N ALA A 55 -12.84 12.32 -12.52
CA ALA A 55 -11.70 12.48 -11.62
C ALA A 55 -10.98 11.17 -11.32
N ALA A 56 -11.70 10.04 -11.25
CA ALA A 56 -11.12 8.76 -10.93
C ALA A 56 -10.16 8.21 -12.00
N GLY A 57 -10.35 8.62 -13.27
CA GLY A 57 -9.47 8.27 -14.38
C GLY A 57 -8.21 9.13 -14.48
N LEU A 58 -8.03 10.14 -13.62
CA LEU A 58 -6.87 11.03 -13.64
C LEU A 58 -5.64 10.39 -12.98
N SER A 59 -4.46 10.95 -13.27
CA SER A 59 -3.21 10.51 -12.62
C SER A 59 -3.25 10.75 -11.11
N LEU A 60 -2.48 9.94 -10.37
CA LEU A 60 -2.40 10.02 -8.91
C LEU A 60 -2.07 11.45 -8.43
N GLN A 61 -1.11 12.10 -9.07
CA GLN A 61 -0.67 13.45 -8.73
C GLN A 61 -1.81 14.48 -8.84
N VAL A 62 -2.67 14.34 -9.86
CA VAL A 62 -3.83 15.22 -10.05
C VAL A 62 -4.89 14.91 -8.99
N LYS A 63 -5.20 13.63 -8.74
CA LYS A 63 -6.15 13.23 -7.70
C LYS A 63 -5.76 13.75 -6.30
N GLN A 64 -4.48 13.70 -5.96
CA GLN A 64 -3.96 14.30 -4.71
C GLN A 64 -4.18 15.81 -4.61
N ILE A 65 -4.17 16.55 -5.73
CA ILE A 65 -4.49 17.99 -5.72
C ILE A 65 -5.98 18.19 -5.42
N LEU A 66 -6.85 17.35 -5.98
CA LEU A 66 -8.30 17.44 -5.79
C LEU A 66 -8.75 17.19 -4.35
N VAL A 67 -7.91 16.58 -3.51
CA VAL A 67 -8.17 16.46 -2.07
C VAL A 67 -8.37 17.83 -1.41
N GLY A 68 -7.70 18.89 -1.88
CA GLY A 68 -7.93 20.25 -1.39
C GLY A 68 -9.33 20.79 -1.70
N GLU A 69 -9.96 20.32 -2.77
CA GLU A 69 -11.37 20.65 -3.04
C GLU A 69 -12.31 19.81 -2.17
N LEU A 70 -11.96 18.55 -1.91
CA LEU A 70 -12.71 17.69 -0.98
C LEU A 70 -12.74 18.27 0.44
N HIS A 71 -11.61 18.82 0.91
CA HIS A 71 -11.47 19.49 2.21
C HIS A 71 -12.42 20.69 2.39
N LYS A 72 -12.69 21.43 1.30
CA LYS A 72 -13.61 22.60 1.32
C LYS A 72 -15.09 22.20 1.31
N GLY A 73 -15.37 20.94 0.96
CA GLY A 73 -16.71 20.45 0.67
C GLY A 73 -17.44 19.86 1.87
N LEU A 74 -18.51 19.11 1.57
CA LEU A 74 -19.32 18.39 2.55
C LEU A 74 -18.51 17.34 3.32
N ALA A 75 -17.54 16.69 2.66
CA ALA A 75 -16.81 15.55 3.21
C ALA A 75 -16.09 15.86 4.53
N TYR A 76 -15.50 17.06 4.67
CA TYR A 76 -14.73 17.43 5.85
C TYR A 76 -15.51 18.31 6.85
N ARG A 77 -16.82 18.42 6.68
CA ARG A 77 -17.69 18.95 7.76
C ARG A 77 -17.69 17.93 8.91
N PRO A 78 -17.47 18.34 10.17
CA PRO A 78 -17.26 17.40 11.29
C PRO A 78 -18.31 16.28 11.40
N ASP A 79 -19.60 16.61 11.29
CA ASP A 79 -20.69 15.63 11.41
C ASP A 79 -20.72 14.64 10.24
N ASN A 80 -20.47 15.12 9.01
CA ASN A 80 -20.42 14.25 7.82
C ASN A 80 -19.20 13.33 7.87
N LEU A 81 -18.02 13.90 8.18
CA LEU A 81 -16.77 13.17 8.33
C LEU A 81 -16.89 12.06 9.37
N TYR A 82 -17.36 12.39 10.58
CA TYR A 82 -17.58 11.42 11.64
C TYR A 82 -18.58 10.33 11.23
N THR A 83 -19.71 10.71 10.63
CA THR A 83 -20.74 9.74 10.21
C THR A 83 -20.23 8.77 9.15
N ARG A 84 -19.49 9.25 8.14
CA ARG A 84 -18.92 8.40 7.09
C ARG A 84 -17.89 7.42 7.65
N MET A 85 -16.95 7.91 8.46
CA MET A 85 -15.95 7.05 9.10
C MET A 85 -16.61 5.99 10.01
N ARG A 86 -17.62 6.39 10.79
CA ARG A 86 -18.38 5.46 11.65
C ARG A 86 -19.08 4.36 10.86
N VAL A 87 -19.74 4.70 9.76
CA VAL A 87 -20.40 3.72 8.88
C VAL A 87 -19.39 2.71 8.33
N GLU A 88 -18.20 3.16 7.93
CA GLU A 88 -17.17 2.26 7.42
C GLU A 88 -16.58 1.38 8.53
N LEU A 89 -16.36 1.91 9.73
CA LEU A 89 -15.95 1.11 10.88
C LEU A 89 -16.97 0.03 11.25
N GLU A 90 -18.28 0.33 11.21
CA GLU A 90 -19.33 -0.68 11.38
C GLU A 90 -19.22 -1.80 10.34
N ARG A 91 -18.96 -1.45 9.08
CA ARG A 91 -18.75 -2.43 8.01
C ARG A 91 -17.51 -3.28 8.27
N MET A 92 -16.40 -2.67 8.67
CA MET A 92 -15.15 -3.38 8.99
C MET A 92 -15.33 -4.34 10.17
N VAL A 93 -16.09 -3.95 11.20
CA VAL A 93 -16.49 -4.86 12.31
C VAL A 93 -17.34 -6.02 11.79
N ALA A 94 -18.31 -5.77 10.92
CA ALA A 94 -19.13 -6.82 10.31
C ALA A 94 -18.30 -7.78 9.42
N MET A 95 -17.23 -7.27 8.81
CA MET A 95 -16.23 -8.06 8.07
C MET A 95 -15.20 -8.75 8.97
N GLN A 96 -15.37 -8.69 10.30
CA GLN A 96 -14.49 -9.34 11.28
C GLN A 96 -13.02 -8.86 11.20
N GLN A 97 -12.82 -7.61 10.81
CA GLN A 97 -11.54 -6.95 11.00
C GLN A 97 -11.35 -6.64 12.48
N ARG A 98 -10.18 -6.99 13.01
CA ARG A 98 -9.84 -6.76 14.43
C ARG A 98 -9.03 -5.49 14.64
N GLU A 99 -8.30 -5.08 13.61
CA GLU A 99 -7.41 -3.93 13.64
C GLU A 99 -7.43 -3.24 12.28
N VAL A 100 -7.48 -1.90 12.30
CA VAL A 100 -7.46 -1.03 11.12
C VAL A 100 -6.50 0.12 11.37
N THR A 101 -5.56 0.33 10.47
CA THR A 101 -4.70 1.52 10.43
C THR A 101 -5.19 2.45 9.33
N SER A 102 -5.81 3.56 9.73
CA SER A 102 -6.33 4.56 8.80
C SER A 102 -5.44 5.78 8.74
N PHE A 103 -5.04 6.17 7.54
CA PHE A 103 -4.39 7.44 7.24
C PHE A 103 -5.44 8.53 7.21
N ILE A 104 -5.22 9.55 8.05
CA ILE A 104 -6.14 10.67 8.29
C ILE A 104 -5.38 11.96 8.01
N ASP A 105 -5.94 12.79 7.14
CA ASP A 105 -5.32 14.03 6.71
C ASP A 105 -5.27 15.06 7.84
N ALA A 106 -4.12 15.72 7.98
CA ALA A 106 -3.92 16.84 8.89
C ALA A 106 -3.18 17.96 8.14
N THR A 107 -3.93 18.97 7.72
CA THR A 107 -3.43 20.04 6.85
C THR A 107 -3.93 21.42 7.34
N PRO A 108 -3.25 22.53 7.00
CA PRO A 108 -3.59 23.85 7.53
C PRO A 108 -5.04 24.30 7.31
N ASP A 109 -5.67 23.85 6.23
CA ASP A 109 -7.03 24.18 5.85
C ASP A 109 -8.12 23.46 6.68
N ILE A 110 -7.81 22.30 7.27
CA ILE A 110 -8.73 21.55 8.15
C ILE A 110 -8.23 21.41 9.60
N GLY A 111 -7.00 21.86 9.86
CA GLY A 111 -6.34 21.73 11.16
C GLY A 111 -6.26 20.27 11.61
N LEU A 112 -6.75 20.01 12.83
CA LEU A 112 -6.80 18.68 13.44
C LEU A 112 -8.18 18.02 13.32
N THR A 113 -9.14 18.65 12.63
CA THR A 113 -10.55 18.22 12.63
C THR A 113 -10.72 16.73 12.35
N ALA A 114 -10.06 16.20 11.31
CA ALA A 114 -10.17 14.79 10.95
C ALA A 114 -9.52 13.87 11.99
N ILE A 115 -8.36 14.24 12.52
CA ILE A 115 -7.65 13.51 13.57
C ILE A 115 -8.49 13.43 14.85
N GLU A 116 -9.14 14.53 15.24
CA GLU A 116 -10.02 14.59 16.40
C GLU A 116 -11.26 13.70 16.24
N GLN A 117 -11.89 13.70 15.06
CA GLN A 117 -13.02 12.79 14.79
C GLN A 117 -12.58 11.33 14.80
N ALA A 118 -11.43 11.00 14.21
CA ALA A 118 -10.89 9.65 14.25
C ALA A 118 -10.55 9.20 15.69
N ALA A 119 -10.00 10.10 16.52
CA ALA A 119 -9.71 9.81 17.93
C ALA A 119 -10.97 9.53 18.75
N ARG A 120 -12.08 10.25 18.48
CA ARG A 120 -13.38 9.96 19.09
C ARG A 120 -13.87 8.56 18.72
N LEU A 121 -13.79 8.19 17.44
CA LEU A 121 -14.19 6.86 16.98
C LEU A 121 -13.27 5.77 17.53
N ARG A 122 -11.96 6.03 17.65
CA ARG A 122 -11.03 5.08 18.28
C ARG A 122 -11.47 4.72 19.70
N GLU A 123 -11.93 5.69 20.50
CA GLU A 123 -12.44 5.40 21.84
C GLU A 123 -13.79 4.67 21.80
N GLU A 124 -14.71 5.05 20.90
CA GLU A 124 -16.02 4.41 20.77
C GLU A 124 -15.93 2.94 20.34
N TYR A 125 -14.94 2.58 19.50
CA TYR A 125 -14.80 1.23 18.94
C TYR A 125 -13.82 0.34 19.70
N ARG A 126 -13.17 0.82 20.77
CA ARG A 126 -12.08 0.12 21.47
C ARG A 126 -12.37 -1.33 21.88
N ASP A 127 -13.63 -1.65 22.19
CA ASP A 127 -14.06 -2.98 22.63
C ASP A 127 -14.47 -3.90 21.47
N ARG A 128 -14.48 -3.39 20.24
CA ARG A 128 -14.96 -4.07 19.03
C ARG A 128 -13.87 -4.23 17.97
N LEU A 129 -13.02 -3.20 17.82
CA LEU A 129 -11.95 -3.14 16.82
C LEU A 129 -10.88 -2.14 17.26
N THR A 130 -9.61 -2.46 17.02
CA THR A 130 -8.49 -1.55 17.25
C THR A 130 -8.33 -0.60 16.07
N LEU A 131 -8.67 0.68 16.25
CA LEU A 131 -8.41 1.72 15.24
C LEU A 131 -7.09 2.43 15.54
N LYS A 132 -6.08 2.24 14.68
CA LYS A 132 -4.83 3.01 14.68
C LYS A 132 -4.98 4.21 13.74
N ILE A 133 -4.61 5.39 14.22
CA ILE A 133 -4.64 6.62 13.45
C ILE A 133 -3.23 6.85 12.88
N ALA A 134 -3.12 6.91 11.56
CA ALA A 134 -1.91 7.35 10.88
C ALA A 134 -2.09 8.80 10.41
N VAL A 135 -1.19 9.71 10.75
CA VAL A 135 -1.27 11.09 10.22
C VAL A 135 -0.78 11.11 8.77
N SER A 136 -1.57 11.70 7.87
CA SER A 136 -1.30 11.78 6.43
C SER A 136 -0.85 13.19 5.99
N PRO A 137 0.32 13.34 5.35
CA PRO A 137 0.79 14.61 4.80
C PRO A 137 0.43 14.73 3.32
N ILE A 138 -0.87 14.65 2.98
CA ILE A 138 -1.35 14.55 1.58
C ILE A 138 -0.84 15.66 0.64
N PHE A 139 -0.52 16.84 1.18
CA PHE A 139 0.04 17.94 0.40
C PHE A 139 1.58 18.04 0.43
N GLY A 140 2.27 17.20 1.20
CA GLY A 140 3.71 17.31 1.45
C GLY A 140 4.09 18.55 2.27
N PHE A 141 5.38 18.70 2.56
CA PHE A 141 5.92 19.79 3.37
C PHE A 141 6.56 20.89 2.52
N LYS A 142 6.33 22.14 2.92
CA LYS A 142 7.10 23.30 2.46
C LYS A 142 8.39 23.40 3.28
N ASN A 143 9.35 24.20 2.84
CA ASN A 143 10.50 24.54 3.68
C ASN A 143 10.03 25.17 5.02
N PRO A 144 10.18 24.50 6.17
CA PRO A 144 9.63 24.97 7.44
C PRO A 144 10.29 26.26 7.94
N ARG A 145 11.50 26.59 7.47
CA ARG A 145 12.17 27.86 7.80
C ARG A 145 11.50 29.07 7.15
N VAL A 146 10.73 28.85 6.09
CA VAL A 146 10.03 29.90 5.33
C VAL A 146 8.53 29.86 5.61
N ASN A 147 7.93 28.67 5.57
CA ASN A 147 6.52 28.47 5.87
C ASN A 147 6.33 27.11 6.59
N PRO A 148 6.18 27.13 7.93
CA PRO A 148 6.06 25.91 8.73
C PRO A 148 4.63 25.37 8.81
N ASP A 149 3.63 26.03 8.21
CA ASP A 149 2.20 25.75 8.41
C ASP A 149 1.84 24.25 8.37
N ARG A 150 2.28 23.55 7.32
CA ARG A 150 2.02 22.13 7.13
C ARG A 150 2.76 21.24 8.11
N TRP A 151 4.00 21.60 8.44
CA TRP A 151 4.80 20.84 9.39
C TRP A 151 4.27 20.98 10.81
N ASP A 152 3.86 22.19 11.20
CA ASP A 152 3.34 22.47 12.53
C ASP A 152 2.02 21.74 12.80
N VAL A 153 1.10 21.71 11.83
CA VAL A 153 -0.16 20.95 11.94
C VAL A 153 0.13 19.45 11.96
N TYR A 154 1.00 18.95 11.08
CA TYR A 154 1.38 17.54 11.06
C TYR A 154 1.99 17.09 12.39
N ARG A 155 2.89 17.89 12.98
CA ARG A 155 3.51 17.58 14.27
C ARG A 155 2.49 17.54 15.40
N GLN A 156 1.52 18.46 15.41
CA GLN A 156 0.42 18.44 16.40
C GLN A 156 -0.45 17.18 16.25
N ALA A 157 -0.81 16.82 15.02
CA ALA A 157 -1.54 15.59 14.73
C ALA A 157 -0.74 14.34 15.13
N ALA A 158 0.57 14.34 14.90
CA ALA A 158 1.47 13.24 15.25
C ALA A 158 1.54 12.95 16.75
N GLU A 159 1.24 13.91 17.64
CA GLU A 159 1.12 13.66 19.08
C GLU A 159 -0.07 12.74 19.40
N ILE A 160 -1.17 12.86 18.64
CA ILE A 160 -2.43 12.11 18.84
C ILE A 160 -2.42 10.77 18.06
N ALA A 161 -1.83 10.79 16.87
CA ALA A 161 -1.77 9.65 15.96
C ALA A 161 -0.92 8.50 16.53
N ASP A 162 -1.20 7.27 16.12
CA ASP A 162 -0.45 6.07 16.49
C ASP A 162 0.71 5.83 15.51
N VAL A 163 0.56 6.24 14.25
CA VAL A 163 1.52 6.05 13.15
C VAL A 163 1.80 7.36 12.43
N LEU A 164 3.04 7.57 11.96
CA LEU A 164 3.40 8.74 11.17
C LEU A 164 3.49 8.37 9.68
N GLY A 165 2.55 8.85 8.89
CA GLY A 165 2.52 8.63 7.45
C GLY A 165 3.43 9.60 6.69
N GLY A 166 4.10 9.12 5.64
CA GLY A 166 4.91 9.92 4.73
C GLY A 166 4.50 9.77 3.27
N LEU A 167 4.68 10.84 2.50
CA LEU A 167 4.43 10.93 1.06
C LEU A 167 5.57 11.77 0.41
N PRO A 168 6.81 11.24 0.37
CA PRO A 168 8.00 12.03 0.05
C PRO A 168 8.06 12.46 -1.42
N SER A 169 7.42 11.74 -2.34
CA SER A 169 7.31 12.11 -3.76
C SER A 169 6.66 13.48 -3.95
N LYS A 170 5.78 13.91 -3.03
CA LYS A 170 5.10 15.22 -3.08
C LYS A 170 6.05 16.40 -2.90
N ASP A 171 7.23 16.15 -2.35
CA ASP A 171 8.20 17.18 -1.95
C ASP A 171 9.43 17.27 -2.88
N ARG A 172 9.40 16.64 -4.05
CA ARG A 172 10.50 16.73 -5.04
C ARG A 172 10.63 18.12 -5.70
N GLY A 173 9.59 18.96 -5.65
CA GLY A 173 9.56 20.26 -6.32
C GLY A 173 10.30 21.40 -5.60
N GLU A 174 10.51 22.52 -6.30
CA GLU A 174 11.12 23.72 -5.72
C GLU A 174 10.28 24.30 -4.56
N GLY A 175 10.94 24.84 -3.53
CA GLY A 175 10.29 25.39 -2.33
C GLY A 175 9.79 24.34 -1.33
N ARG A 176 10.00 23.04 -1.63
CA ARG A 176 9.71 21.90 -0.76
C ARG A 176 10.93 21.47 0.04
N VAL A 177 10.75 20.44 0.87
CA VAL A 177 11.84 19.86 1.67
C VAL A 177 12.68 18.82 0.93
N GLY A 178 12.29 18.41 -0.29
CA GLY A 178 12.91 17.31 -1.00
C GLY A 178 12.48 15.94 -0.46
N PHE A 179 12.71 14.88 -1.24
CA PHE A 179 12.43 13.50 -0.82
C PHE A 179 13.17 13.16 0.49
N ASP A 180 14.49 13.38 0.52
CA ASP A 180 15.34 13.06 1.69
C ASP A 180 14.95 13.89 2.93
N GLY A 181 14.63 15.17 2.73
CA GLY A 181 14.18 16.03 3.82
C GLY A 181 12.86 15.56 4.41
N HIS A 182 11.91 15.15 3.56
CA HIS A 182 10.63 14.59 3.99
C HIS A 182 10.83 13.32 4.83
N VAL A 183 11.57 12.34 4.31
CA VAL A 183 11.83 11.07 5.00
C VAL A 183 12.55 11.32 6.33
N ARG A 184 13.56 12.18 6.33
CA ARG A 184 14.30 12.55 7.55
C ARG A 184 13.40 13.17 8.62
N MET A 185 12.57 14.13 8.24
CA MET A 185 11.69 14.83 9.18
C MET A 185 10.75 13.85 9.88
N ILE A 186 10.16 12.91 9.13
CA ILE A 186 9.23 11.91 9.66
C ILE A 186 9.94 10.87 10.52
N ILE A 187 11.09 10.32 10.07
CA ILE A 187 11.84 9.33 10.85
C ILE A 187 12.31 9.91 12.18
N GLU A 188 12.85 11.13 12.20
CA GLU A 188 13.31 11.76 13.44
C GLU A 188 12.15 12.09 14.40
N LEU A 189 10.98 12.49 13.86
CA LEU A 189 9.79 12.67 14.69
C LEU A 189 9.28 11.33 15.23
N GLY A 190 9.26 10.27 14.41
CA GLY A 190 8.90 8.91 14.83
C GLY A 190 9.81 8.38 15.93
N LYS A 191 11.12 8.63 15.85
CA LYS A 191 12.10 8.31 16.92
C LYS A 191 11.81 9.10 18.19
N THR A 192 11.48 10.38 18.08
CA THR A 192 11.17 11.26 19.23
C THR A 192 9.90 10.80 19.94
N LEU A 193 8.84 10.50 19.17
CA LEU A 193 7.54 10.08 19.70
C LEU A 193 7.43 8.58 19.99
N ARG A 194 8.44 7.80 19.58
CA ARG A 194 8.46 6.32 19.64
C ARG A 194 7.27 5.69 18.93
N LYS A 195 7.02 6.13 17.70
CA LYS A 195 5.92 5.70 16.83
C LYS A 195 6.45 5.18 15.50
N PRO A 196 5.79 4.19 14.87
CA PRO A 196 6.24 3.65 13.60
C PRO A 196 5.93 4.64 12.48
N VAL A 197 6.63 4.48 11.36
CA VAL A 197 6.54 5.36 10.20
C VAL A 197 6.20 4.56 8.95
N HIS A 198 5.20 5.01 8.20
CA HIS A 198 4.70 4.33 7.01
C HIS A 198 4.80 5.29 5.81
N PHE A 199 5.59 4.96 4.81
CA PHE A 199 5.84 5.81 3.65
C PHE A 199 5.17 5.25 2.41
N GLN A 200 4.33 6.06 1.76
CA GLN A 200 3.78 5.76 0.44
C GLN A 200 4.89 5.99 -0.60
N VAL A 201 5.34 4.92 -1.26
CA VAL A 201 6.49 4.92 -2.17
C VAL A 201 6.23 4.05 -3.39
N ASP A 202 6.84 4.40 -4.53
CA ASP A 202 6.86 3.61 -5.77
C ASP A 202 5.45 3.22 -6.25
N GLN A 203 4.62 4.23 -6.54
CA GLN A 203 3.19 4.06 -6.84
C GLN A 203 2.87 4.07 -8.34
N ASP A 204 3.83 4.41 -9.22
CA ASP A 204 3.53 4.65 -10.64
C ASP A 204 3.72 3.41 -11.54
N ASN A 205 4.16 2.28 -10.98
CA ASN A 205 4.48 1.05 -11.74
C ASN A 205 5.52 1.32 -12.84
N ASP A 206 6.59 2.05 -12.48
CA ASP A 206 7.56 2.65 -13.39
C ASP A 206 9.00 2.22 -13.01
N PRO A 207 9.77 1.58 -13.91
CA PRO A 207 11.13 1.11 -13.61
C PRO A 207 12.12 2.21 -13.19
N ARG A 208 11.77 3.48 -13.43
CA ARG A 208 12.59 4.65 -13.10
C ARG A 208 12.38 5.14 -11.66
N GLU A 209 11.30 4.75 -10.99
CA GLU A 209 11.14 5.05 -9.57
C GLU A 209 12.17 4.28 -8.74
N GLU A 210 12.63 4.90 -7.66
CA GLU A 210 13.68 4.43 -6.76
C GLU A 210 13.34 4.74 -5.30
N GLU A 211 12.06 4.96 -4.99
CA GLU A 211 11.63 5.55 -3.73
C GLU A 211 11.79 4.59 -2.55
N THR A 212 11.53 3.29 -2.74
CA THR A 212 11.82 2.28 -1.72
C THR A 212 13.33 2.14 -1.50
N GLU A 213 14.16 2.21 -2.56
CA GLU A 213 15.63 2.20 -2.43
C GLU A 213 16.11 3.43 -1.62
N GLN A 214 15.59 4.62 -1.93
CA GLN A 214 15.88 5.87 -1.21
C GLN A 214 15.43 5.79 0.25
N LEU A 215 14.25 5.22 0.53
CA LEU A 215 13.77 5.02 1.89
C LEU A 215 14.70 4.11 2.69
N VAL A 216 15.10 2.96 2.13
CA VAL A 216 15.99 2.02 2.82
C VAL A 216 17.36 2.65 3.05
N GLN A 217 17.87 3.43 2.08
CA GLN A 217 19.09 4.21 2.27
C GLN A 217 18.94 5.23 3.41
N ALA A 218 17.81 5.94 3.51
CA ALA A 218 17.57 6.87 4.61
C ALA A 218 17.55 6.14 5.96
N VAL A 219 16.90 4.97 6.06
CA VAL A 219 16.90 4.14 7.27
C VAL A 219 18.31 3.70 7.65
N ARG A 220 19.15 3.31 6.68
CA ARG A 220 20.55 2.96 6.91
C ARG A 220 21.33 4.10 7.60
N TRP A 221 21.07 5.35 7.23
CA TRP A 221 21.79 6.52 7.76
C TRP A 221 21.19 7.09 9.04
N LEU A 222 19.86 7.07 9.18
CA LEU A 222 19.13 7.72 10.27
C LEU A 222 18.75 6.75 11.41
N GLY A 223 18.75 5.45 11.11
CA GLY A 223 18.14 4.42 11.94
C GLY A 223 16.61 4.42 11.86
N SER A 224 15.99 3.46 12.55
CA SER A 224 14.54 3.33 12.65
C SER A 224 14.03 3.80 14.02
N PRO A 225 12.75 4.22 14.14
CA PRO A 225 12.11 4.39 15.44
C PRO A 225 12.20 3.10 16.29
N VAL A 226 12.52 3.23 17.57
CA VAL A 226 12.54 2.10 18.51
C VAL A 226 11.29 2.18 19.39
N ILE A 227 10.46 1.14 19.34
CA ILE A 227 9.14 1.12 19.95
C ILE A 227 9.10 -0.02 20.97
N PRO A 228 8.92 0.27 22.28
CA PRO A 228 8.91 -0.76 23.31
C PRO A 228 7.85 -1.83 23.07
N GLY A 229 8.26 -3.09 23.06
CA GLY A 229 7.37 -4.24 22.86
C GLY A 229 7.06 -4.60 21.41
N GLU A 230 7.57 -3.84 20.43
CA GLU A 230 7.39 -4.14 19.01
C GLU A 230 8.62 -4.89 18.47
N ALA A 231 8.41 -6.16 18.10
CA ALA A 231 9.48 -7.06 17.63
C ALA A 231 9.62 -7.11 16.09
N GLY A 232 8.88 -6.27 15.36
CA GLY A 232 8.85 -6.20 13.90
C GLY A 232 9.50 -4.94 13.33
N PRO A 233 9.33 -4.67 12.02
CA PRO A 233 9.77 -3.43 11.41
C PRO A 233 8.93 -2.26 11.92
N THR A 234 9.58 -1.12 12.17
CA THR A 234 8.94 0.15 12.55
C THR A 234 8.94 1.16 11.41
N VAL A 235 9.50 0.76 10.25
CA VAL A 235 9.48 1.50 8.99
C VAL A 235 8.83 0.61 7.95
N TRP A 236 7.77 1.11 7.33
CA TRP A 236 7.00 0.39 6.32
C TRP A 236 6.96 1.16 5.00
N ALA A 237 7.35 0.52 3.91
CA ALA A 237 7.08 1.00 2.55
C ALA A 237 5.70 0.50 2.11
N VAL A 238 4.79 1.44 1.85
CA VAL A 238 3.44 1.16 1.38
C VAL A 238 3.45 1.21 -0.15
N HIS A 239 2.78 0.22 -0.76
CA HIS A 239 2.72 -0.08 -2.19
C HIS A 239 3.95 -0.81 -2.74
N ALA A 240 5.09 -0.12 -2.86
CA ALA A 240 6.33 -0.68 -3.40
C ALA A 240 6.12 -1.43 -4.75
N ILE A 241 5.38 -0.81 -5.67
CA ILE A 241 4.93 -1.45 -6.94
C ILE A 241 6.06 -1.46 -7.95
N SER A 242 6.69 -0.30 -8.16
CA SER A 242 7.70 -0.10 -9.20
C SER A 242 8.94 -1.01 -9.12
N PRO A 243 9.36 -1.52 -7.94
CA PRO A 243 10.33 -2.60 -7.84
C PRO A 243 10.01 -3.87 -8.66
N SER A 244 8.73 -4.12 -8.99
CA SER A 244 8.34 -5.22 -9.88
C SER A 244 8.80 -5.02 -11.33
N CYS A 245 9.13 -3.80 -11.72
CA CYS A 245 9.65 -3.44 -13.04
C CYS A 245 11.19 -3.57 -13.12
N TYR A 246 11.87 -3.81 -11.99
CA TYR A 246 13.33 -3.85 -11.94
C TYR A 246 13.90 -5.10 -12.59
N ASP A 247 15.14 -5.01 -13.08
CA ASP A 247 15.92 -6.21 -13.36
C ASP A 247 16.17 -7.02 -12.08
N GLU A 248 16.47 -8.31 -12.25
CA GLU A 248 16.60 -9.24 -11.12
C GLU A 248 17.75 -8.86 -10.17
N GLU A 249 18.83 -8.27 -10.70
CA GLU A 249 19.98 -7.88 -9.88
C GLU A 249 19.62 -6.71 -8.96
N ARG A 250 18.99 -5.66 -9.49
CA ARG A 250 18.50 -4.51 -8.73
C ARG A 250 17.44 -4.94 -7.71
N PHE A 251 16.50 -5.77 -8.12
CA PHE A 251 15.48 -6.29 -7.20
C PHE A 251 16.10 -7.09 -6.04
N GLN A 252 17.05 -7.98 -6.31
CA GLN A 252 17.69 -8.76 -5.24
C GLN A 252 18.48 -7.85 -4.28
N ARG A 253 19.20 -6.85 -4.79
CA ARG A 253 19.85 -5.83 -3.94
C ARG A 253 18.85 -5.10 -3.05
N LEU A 254 17.68 -4.74 -3.59
CA LEU A 254 16.62 -4.13 -2.80
C LEU A 254 16.14 -5.07 -1.67
N VAL A 255 15.88 -6.34 -1.98
CA VAL A 255 15.44 -7.34 -0.98
C VAL A 255 16.49 -7.49 0.14
N ASP A 256 17.77 -7.60 -0.22
CA ASP A 256 18.86 -7.73 0.75
C ASP A 256 18.92 -6.50 1.67
N ASN A 257 18.73 -5.30 1.12
CA ASN A 257 18.72 -4.04 1.88
C ASN A 257 17.47 -3.92 2.79
N LEU A 258 16.28 -4.34 2.33
CA LEU A 258 15.06 -4.37 3.15
C LEU A 258 15.27 -5.24 4.38
N LEU A 259 15.88 -6.42 4.22
CA LEU A 259 16.22 -7.33 5.31
C LEU A 259 17.27 -6.74 6.25
N ALA A 260 18.37 -6.22 5.71
CA ALA A 260 19.46 -5.65 6.49
C ALA A 260 19.03 -4.48 7.38
N HIS A 261 18.01 -3.73 6.95
CA HIS A 261 17.51 -2.54 7.64
C HIS A 261 16.12 -2.72 8.26
N ASN A 262 15.58 -3.95 8.29
CA ASN A 262 14.29 -4.31 8.86
C ASN A 262 13.17 -3.33 8.42
N VAL A 263 13.02 -3.17 7.11
CA VAL A 263 11.96 -2.37 6.49
C VAL A 263 10.90 -3.33 5.94
N GLY A 264 9.65 -3.14 6.38
CA GLY A 264 8.52 -3.97 5.96
C GLY A 264 7.81 -3.40 4.72
N ILE A 265 6.99 -4.23 4.08
CA ILE A 265 6.15 -3.85 2.94
C ILE A 265 4.66 -3.94 3.32
N ILE A 266 3.90 -2.90 2.99
CA ILE A 266 2.43 -2.96 3.02
C ILE A 266 1.94 -2.93 1.58
N SER A 267 1.31 -4.00 1.14
CA SER A 267 0.71 -4.07 -0.20
C SER A 267 -0.77 -3.73 -0.15
N CYS A 268 -1.21 -2.93 -1.12
CA CYS A 268 -2.63 -2.63 -1.37
C CYS A 268 -2.99 -3.14 -2.78
N PRO A 269 -3.32 -4.42 -2.95
CA PRO A 269 -3.47 -5.07 -4.26
C PRO A 269 -4.41 -4.38 -5.25
N THR A 270 -5.63 -4.01 -4.85
CA THR A 270 -6.59 -3.33 -5.74
C THR A 270 -6.08 -1.95 -6.16
N ALA A 271 -5.56 -1.17 -5.20
CA ALA A 271 -4.93 0.11 -5.45
C ALA A 271 -3.79 -0.03 -6.46
N ALA A 272 -2.88 -0.99 -6.23
CA ALA A 272 -1.73 -1.23 -7.08
C ALA A 272 -2.14 -1.56 -8.53
N LEU A 273 -3.15 -2.43 -8.71
CA LEU A 273 -3.65 -2.78 -10.04
C LEU A 273 -4.40 -1.62 -10.72
N SER A 274 -4.94 -0.68 -9.94
CA SER A 274 -5.65 0.49 -10.44
C SER A 274 -4.72 1.62 -10.91
N MET A 275 -3.41 1.52 -10.65
CA MET A 275 -2.45 2.59 -10.95
C MET A 275 -2.42 2.96 -12.43
N PHE A 276 -2.26 4.25 -12.68
CA PHE A 276 -2.28 4.82 -14.02
C PHE A 276 -1.14 4.26 -14.86
N GLN A 277 -1.44 3.59 -15.98
CA GLN A 277 -0.41 2.95 -16.80
C GLN A 277 0.08 3.89 -17.90
N HIS A 278 1.39 4.15 -17.95
CA HIS A 278 2.05 4.88 -19.04
C HIS A 278 2.10 4.05 -20.34
N ARG A 279 0.97 3.91 -21.03
CA ARG A 279 0.78 2.99 -22.18
C ARG A 279 1.88 3.02 -23.26
N PRO A 280 2.51 4.15 -23.62
CA PRO A 280 3.61 4.15 -24.59
C PRO A 280 4.92 3.52 -24.10
N MET A 281 5.09 3.33 -22.79
CA MET A 281 6.28 2.73 -22.19
C MET A 281 6.24 1.20 -22.36
N LEU A 282 7.35 0.63 -22.83
CA LEU A 282 7.54 -0.82 -22.90
C LEU A 282 8.23 -1.31 -21.62
N ALA A 283 7.77 -2.44 -21.08
CA ALA A 283 8.32 -3.09 -19.90
C ALA A 283 8.16 -4.63 -20.02
N PRO A 284 8.94 -5.41 -19.25
CA PRO A 284 8.69 -6.85 -19.10
C PRO A 284 7.24 -7.12 -18.67
N ILE A 285 6.74 -8.33 -18.94
CA ILE A 285 5.38 -8.69 -18.54
C ILE A 285 5.35 -8.92 -17.03
N HIS A 286 4.55 -8.12 -16.32
CA HIS A 286 4.24 -8.32 -14.91
C HIS A 286 2.85 -7.71 -14.59
N ASN A 287 2.33 -8.02 -13.41
CA ASN A 287 1.18 -7.31 -12.86
C ASN A 287 1.64 -6.04 -12.13
N SER A 288 0.78 -5.02 -12.07
CA SER A 288 1.01 -3.79 -11.29
C SER A 288 0.76 -4.09 -9.80
N ILE A 289 1.68 -4.84 -9.18
CA ILE A 289 1.69 -5.20 -7.75
C ILE A 289 3.13 -5.54 -7.36
N ALA A 290 3.52 -5.28 -6.10
CA ALA A 290 4.84 -5.66 -5.59
C ALA A 290 5.12 -7.17 -5.75
N ARG A 291 6.40 -7.55 -5.91
CA ARG A 291 6.89 -8.95 -5.96
C ARG A 291 6.85 -9.60 -4.57
N LEU A 292 5.64 -9.76 -4.03
CA LEU A 292 5.42 -10.20 -2.65
C LEU A 292 5.94 -11.61 -2.39
N LEU A 293 5.81 -12.53 -3.34
CA LEU A 293 6.24 -13.92 -3.13
C LEU A 293 7.75 -14.00 -2.89
N GLU A 294 8.53 -13.28 -3.69
CA GLU A 294 9.98 -13.22 -3.55
C GLU A 294 10.40 -12.55 -2.23
N MET A 295 9.78 -11.42 -1.88
CA MET A 295 10.00 -10.73 -0.62
C MET A 295 9.67 -11.61 0.59
N MET A 296 8.50 -12.27 0.59
CA MET A 296 8.08 -13.18 1.66
C MET A 296 8.99 -14.41 1.78
N ALA A 297 9.41 -15.00 0.66
CA ALA A 297 10.32 -16.15 0.65
C ALA A 297 11.72 -15.81 1.20
N ALA A 298 12.17 -14.57 0.98
CA ALA A 298 13.41 -14.02 1.55
C ALA A 298 13.25 -13.65 3.04
N GLY A 299 12.03 -13.46 3.52
CA GLY A 299 11.73 -13.13 4.92
C GLY A 299 11.45 -11.66 5.19
N VAL A 300 11.23 -10.84 4.16
CA VAL A 300 10.77 -9.46 4.32
C VAL A 300 9.36 -9.48 4.94
N PRO A 301 9.11 -8.73 6.03
CA PRO A 301 7.77 -8.62 6.60
C PRO A 301 6.80 -7.99 5.61
N VAL A 302 5.63 -8.62 5.42
CA VAL A 302 4.59 -8.15 4.51
C VAL A 302 3.25 -8.06 5.24
N CYS A 303 2.51 -6.98 5.00
CA CYS A 303 1.13 -6.78 5.45
C CYS A 303 0.24 -6.36 4.27
N ILE A 304 -1.08 -6.45 4.46
CA ILE A 304 -2.09 -6.07 3.46
C ILE A 304 -2.89 -4.86 3.96
N GLY A 305 -3.12 -3.90 3.07
CA GLY A 305 -4.03 -2.78 3.27
C GLY A 305 -5.08 -2.70 2.18
N THR A 306 -6.19 -2.04 2.48
CA THR A 306 -7.29 -1.81 1.53
C THR A 306 -7.19 -0.47 0.81
N ASP A 307 -6.35 0.44 1.32
CA ASP A 307 -6.17 1.78 0.78
C ASP A 307 -7.50 2.58 0.74
N ASN A 308 -7.82 3.24 -0.36
CA ASN A 308 -9.03 4.03 -0.53
C ASN A 308 -10.31 3.18 -0.67
N ILE A 309 -11.45 3.75 -0.24
CA ILE A 309 -12.76 3.09 -0.24
C ILE A 309 -13.79 4.01 -0.87
N CYS A 310 -14.37 3.61 -2.00
CA CYS A 310 -15.42 4.36 -2.71
C CYS A 310 -15.16 5.87 -2.82
N ASP A 311 -13.98 6.26 -3.30
CA ASP A 311 -13.60 7.66 -3.53
C ASP A 311 -13.01 7.85 -4.94
N ILE A 312 -12.47 9.04 -5.23
CA ILE A 312 -11.86 9.33 -6.54
C ILE A 312 -10.54 8.58 -6.77
N PHE A 313 -9.89 8.04 -5.75
CA PHE A 313 -8.67 7.25 -5.91
C PHE A 313 -9.01 5.83 -6.34
N ILE A 314 -9.97 5.20 -5.64
CA ILE A 314 -10.45 3.83 -5.90
C ILE A 314 -11.98 3.77 -5.76
N PRO A 315 -12.75 3.97 -6.85
CA PRO A 315 -14.22 4.02 -6.79
C PRO A 315 -14.90 2.73 -6.34
N ASN A 316 -14.27 1.58 -6.58
CA ASN A 316 -14.80 0.26 -6.28
C ASN A 316 -14.14 -0.41 -5.07
N GLY A 317 -13.36 0.33 -4.27
CA GLY A 317 -12.76 -0.18 -3.04
C GLY A 317 -13.85 -0.52 -2.02
N ASP A 318 -13.79 -1.71 -1.43
CA ASP A 318 -14.85 -2.25 -0.57
C ASP A 318 -14.51 -2.28 0.92
N GLY A 319 -13.28 -1.90 1.30
CA GLY A 319 -12.78 -1.90 2.67
C GLY A 319 -12.44 -3.28 3.23
N SER A 320 -12.42 -4.33 2.40
CA SER A 320 -12.27 -5.72 2.82
C SER A 320 -10.85 -6.26 2.56
N VAL A 321 -10.10 -6.55 3.63
CA VAL A 321 -8.78 -7.23 3.53
C VAL A 321 -8.91 -8.60 2.84
N ARG A 322 -10.04 -9.30 2.99
CA ARG A 322 -10.33 -10.55 2.26
C ARG A 322 -10.32 -10.32 0.75
N SER A 323 -10.92 -9.22 0.29
CA SER A 323 -10.98 -8.86 -1.13
C SER A 323 -9.58 -8.56 -1.67
N GLU A 324 -8.76 -7.84 -0.88
CA GLU A 324 -7.36 -7.59 -1.21
C GLU A 324 -6.53 -8.87 -1.30
N VAL A 325 -6.69 -9.78 -0.34
CA VAL A 325 -6.03 -11.10 -0.38
C VAL A 325 -6.48 -11.92 -1.57
N TRP A 326 -7.77 -11.89 -1.93
CA TRP A 326 -8.28 -12.56 -3.13
C TRP A 326 -7.63 -12.00 -4.41
N VAL A 327 -7.49 -10.68 -4.50
CA VAL A 327 -6.82 -10.01 -5.62
C VAL A 327 -5.33 -10.37 -5.65
N ALA A 328 -4.62 -10.31 -4.53
CA ALA A 328 -3.21 -10.69 -4.45
C ALA A 328 -2.98 -12.16 -4.84
N ALA A 329 -3.79 -13.08 -4.31
CA ALA A 329 -3.72 -14.50 -4.63
C ALA A 329 -3.91 -14.75 -6.13
N THR A 330 -4.85 -14.02 -6.74
CA THR A 330 -5.14 -14.11 -8.18
C THR A 330 -4.03 -13.51 -9.03
N ALA A 331 -3.57 -12.30 -8.70
CA ALA A 331 -2.52 -11.60 -9.43
C ALA A 331 -1.18 -12.36 -9.36
N LEU A 332 -0.88 -13.01 -8.23
CA LEU A 332 0.38 -13.75 -8.03
C LEU A 332 0.27 -15.24 -8.34
N ARG A 333 -0.92 -15.72 -8.74
CA ARG A 333 -1.24 -17.14 -8.98
C ARG A 333 -0.77 -18.06 -7.85
N PHE A 334 -0.94 -17.59 -6.62
CA PHE A 334 -0.57 -18.32 -5.41
C PHE A 334 -1.80 -18.39 -4.52
N TYR A 335 -2.32 -19.59 -4.26
CA TYR A 335 -3.63 -19.78 -3.61
C TYR A 335 -3.53 -20.49 -2.25
N HIS A 336 -2.38 -20.46 -1.59
CA HIS A 336 -2.19 -21.13 -0.30
C HIS A 336 -2.92 -20.39 0.83
N THR A 337 -4.07 -20.91 1.26
CA THR A 337 -5.00 -20.24 2.18
C THR A 337 -4.38 -19.89 3.53
N MET A 338 -3.61 -20.81 4.15
CA MET A 338 -2.96 -20.56 5.45
C MET A 338 -1.93 -19.42 5.40
N ILE A 339 -1.15 -19.32 4.31
CA ILE A 339 -0.12 -18.28 4.16
C ILE A 339 -0.81 -16.94 3.97
N TRP A 340 -1.82 -16.89 3.09
CA TRP A 340 -2.63 -15.69 2.91
C TRP A 340 -3.39 -15.27 4.16
N ALA A 341 -3.85 -16.23 4.96
CA ALA A 341 -4.48 -15.95 6.25
C ALA A 341 -3.50 -15.27 7.22
N LYS A 342 -2.26 -15.78 7.33
CA LYS A 342 -1.22 -15.15 8.14
C LYS A 342 -0.92 -13.74 7.66
N ILE A 343 -0.72 -13.55 6.36
CA ILE A 343 -0.41 -12.24 5.77
C ILE A 343 -1.56 -11.23 5.97
N GLY A 344 -2.81 -11.64 5.73
CA GLY A 344 -3.97 -10.79 5.97
C GLY A 344 -4.30 -10.59 7.46
N ALA A 345 -3.76 -11.45 8.34
CA ALA A 345 -3.77 -11.25 9.77
C ALA A 345 -2.52 -10.53 10.28
N GLY A 346 -1.58 -10.09 9.44
CA GLY A 346 -0.35 -9.41 9.88
C GLY A 346 0.60 -10.27 10.71
N LEU A 347 0.58 -11.59 10.52
CA LEU A 347 1.43 -12.54 11.24
C LEU A 347 2.70 -12.89 10.44
N PRO A 348 3.84 -13.09 11.11
CA PRO A 348 5.07 -13.50 10.44
C PRO A 348 4.96 -14.92 9.87
N LEU A 349 5.68 -15.16 8.76
CA LEU A 349 5.80 -16.46 8.14
C LEU A 349 6.95 -17.27 8.76
N ASN A 350 6.73 -18.57 8.98
CA ASN A 350 7.77 -19.49 9.39
C ASN A 350 8.50 -20.11 8.18
N GLU A 351 9.56 -20.89 8.40
CA GLU A 351 10.32 -21.48 7.28
C GLU A 351 9.51 -22.48 6.43
N GLY A 352 8.52 -23.17 7.01
CA GLY A 352 7.63 -24.04 6.24
C GLY A 352 6.73 -23.26 5.29
N ASP A 353 6.21 -22.11 5.73
CA ASP A 353 5.45 -21.19 4.88
C ASP A 353 6.32 -20.66 3.74
N LYS A 354 7.55 -20.23 4.04
CA LYS A 354 8.50 -19.71 3.04
C LYS A 354 8.89 -20.78 2.03
N GLU A 355 9.06 -22.02 2.45
CA GLU A 355 9.39 -23.13 1.56
C GLU A 355 8.27 -23.40 0.54
N TRP A 356 7.00 -23.33 0.94
CA TRP A 356 5.88 -23.41 0.00
C TRP A 356 5.93 -22.32 -1.08
N ILE A 357 6.33 -21.11 -0.71
CA ILE A 357 6.49 -19.99 -1.64
C ILE A 357 7.69 -20.23 -2.57
N ARG A 358 8.85 -20.65 -2.04
CA ARG A 358 10.03 -21.00 -2.85
C ARG A 358 9.72 -22.07 -3.89
N GLN A 359 8.95 -23.09 -3.54
CA GLN A 359 8.51 -24.11 -4.49
C GLN A 359 7.59 -23.55 -5.57
N ALA A 360 6.69 -22.62 -5.24
CA ALA A 360 5.85 -21.95 -6.23
C ALA A 360 6.68 -21.13 -7.22
N LEU A 361 7.65 -20.36 -6.73
CA LEU A 361 8.59 -19.59 -7.55
C LEU A 361 9.47 -20.51 -8.41
N GLN A 362 9.93 -21.63 -7.87
CA GLN A 362 10.73 -22.60 -8.62
C GLN A 362 9.94 -23.20 -9.78
N ARG A 363 8.67 -23.56 -9.58
CA ARG A 363 7.80 -24.05 -10.68
C ARG A 363 7.67 -23.04 -11.82
N ALA A 364 7.60 -21.75 -11.51
CA ALA A 364 7.56 -20.70 -12.53
C ALA A 364 8.89 -20.63 -13.32
N ARG A 365 10.03 -20.74 -12.62
CA ARG A 365 11.36 -20.79 -13.25
C ARG A 365 11.53 -22.01 -14.14
N ASP A 366 11.08 -23.18 -13.69
CA ASP A 366 11.14 -24.42 -14.46
C ASP A 366 10.28 -24.33 -15.73
N ALA A 367 9.07 -23.75 -15.62
CA ALA A 367 8.21 -23.49 -16.78
C ALA A 367 8.88 -22.57 -17.81
N TRP A 368 9.52 -21.49 -17.35
CA TRP A 368 10.29 -20.61 -18.22
C TRP A 368 11.49 -21.31 -18.87
N ALA A 369 12.22 -22.15 -18.12
CA ALA A 369 13.35 -22.90 -18.65
C ALA A 369 12.93 -23.83 -19.80
N SER A 370 11.74 -24.44 -19.72
CA SER A 370 11.16 -25.23 -20.81
C SER A 370 10.87 -24.38 -22.05
N VAL A 371 10.18 -23.25 -21.89
CA VAL A 371 9.88 -22.32 -23.00
C VAL A 371 11.17 -21.85 -23.67
N ARG A 372 12.17 -21.47 -22.88
CA ARG A 372 13.48 -21.02 -23.38
C ARG A 372 14.18 -22.12 -24.18
N ALA A 373 14.15 -23.37 -23.72
CA ALA A 373 14.72 -24.50 -24.46
C ALA A 373 14.03 -24.70 -25.81
N ASP A 374 12.71 -24.52 -25.89
CA ASP A 374 11.95 -24.61 -27.14
C ASP A 374 12.30 -23.48 -28.12
N LEU A 375 12.43 -22.24 -27.61
CA LEU A 375 12.86 -21.09 -28.42
C LEU A 375 14.26 -21.29 -29.02
N VAL A 376 15.21 -21.81 -28.22
CA VAL A 376 16.56 -22.12 -28.71
C VAL A 376 16.50 -23.20 -29.81
N ARG A 377 15.73 -24.27 -29.59
CA ARG A 377 15.55 -25.34 -30.59
C ARG A 377 14.92 -24.84 -31.90
N ALA A 378 13.93 -23.95 -31.81
CA ALA A 378 13.30 -23.33 -32.97
C ALA A 378 14.26 -22.42 -33.74
N GLY A 379 15.09 -21.64 -33.04
CA GLY A 379 16.13 -20.80 -33.64
C GLY A 379 17.23 -21.59 -34.35
N THR A 380 17.58 -22.79 -33.87
CA THR A 380 18.58 -23.67 -34.51
C THR A 380 18.07 -24.40 -35.76
N ASN A 381 16.75 -24.51 -35.95
CA ASN A 381 16.12 -25.26 -37.06
C ASN A 381 15.70 -24.40 -38.27
N GLY A 382 16.25 -23.19 -38.43
CA GLY A 382 16.18 -22.45 -39.70
C GLY A 382 14.81 -21.88 -40.07
N VAL A 383 14.01 -21.45 -39.08
CA VAL A 383 12.87 -20.57 -39.37
C VAL A 383 13.40 -19.13 -39.46
N ARG A 384 13.25 -18.51 -40.63
CA ARG A 384 13.45 -17.05 -40.81
C ARG A 384 12.56 -16.31 -39.81
N VAL A 385 13.14 -15.84 -38.71
CA VAL A 385 12.50 -14.82 -37.89
C VAL A 385 12.53 -13.53 -38.71
N ALA A 386 11.36 -12.93 -38.88
CA ALA A 386 11.17 -11.72 -39.66
C ALA A 386 12.04 -10.59 -39.10
N SER A 387 12.82 -9.95 -39.97
CA SER A 387 13.60 -8.73 -39.79
C SER A 387 14.49 -8.59 -38.53
N ALA A 388 15.70 -8.06 -38.72
CA ALA A 388 16.68 -7.82 -37.66
C ALA A 388 16.16 -6.97 -36.46
N ALA A 389 15.01 -6.29 -36.58
CA ALA A 389 14.40 -5.52 -35.51
C ALA A 389 13.66 -6.36 -34.43
N GLU A 390 13.24 -7.60 -34.73
CA GLU A 390 12.51 -8.46 -33.76
C GLU A 390 13.45 -9.36 -32.95
N ALA A 391 14.62 -9.70 -33.50
CA ALA A 391 15.64 -10.47 -32.80
C ALA A 391 16.28 -9.68 -31.64
N ASP A 392 16.43 -8.35 -31.80
CA ASP A 392 16.96 -7.48 -30.76
C ASP A 392 16.02 -7.37 -29.56
N HIS A 393 14.69 -7.47 -29.74
CA HIS A 393 13.74 -7.40 -28.61
C HIS A 393 13.77 -8.63 -27.70
N LEU A 394 14.07 -9.82 -28.24
CA LEU A 394 14.16 -11.06 -27.45
C LEU A 394 15.55 -11.23 -26.80
N LEU A 395 16.59 -10.61 -27.36
CA LEU A 395 17.95 -10.64 -26.83
C LEU A 395 18.26 -9.48 -25.88
N ALA A 396 17.53 -8.35 -25.97
CA ALA A 396 17.64 -7.21 -25.04
C ALA A 396 17.01 -7.45 -23.66
N ALA A 397 16.33 -8.59 -23.46
CA ALA A 397 15.87 -9.06 -22.14
C ALA A 397 16.96 -9.84 -21.37
N ARG A 398 18.24 -9.48 -21.57
CA ARG A 398 19.40 -10.09 -20.91
C ARG A 398 19.98 -9.19 -19.83
#